data_AF-A0A645GTW5-F1
#
_entry.id   AF-A0A645GTW5-F1
#
_cell.length_a   1.000
_cell.length_b   1.000
_cell.length_c   1.000
_cell.angle_alpha   90.00
_cell.angle_beta   90.00
_cell.angle_gamma   90.00
#
_symmetry.space_group_name_H-M   'P 1'
#
loop_
_entity.id
_entity.type
_entity.pdbx_description
1 polymer ?
#
loop_
_entity_poly.entity_id
_entity_poly.type
_entity_poly.pdbx_seq_one_letter_code
_entity_poly.pdbx_strand_id
1 'polypeptide(L)'
;MSRIKVSLVKESDIDSEEVVFNTLSPICIKDDIGKFLDIDSDNYVGELNYITDMVLKNYRGYGLKKELKFENISLKKIVVKEPMREFKQITNREYQFVNSYRGKFILRGDSEDLNDIYRLGIGFKRGQGFGNIEAVSGR
;
A
#
# COMPACT_ATOMS: atom_id res chain seq x y z
N MET A 1 12.33 -31.82 2.16
CA MET A 1 11.50 -30.60 2.29
C MET A 1 11.57 -30.14 3.74
N SER A 2 12.06 -28.93 4.02
CA SER A 2 12.04 -28.36 5.37
C SER A 2 10.61 -27.96 5.74
N ARG A 3 10.16 -28.31 6.95
CA ARG A 3 8.88 -27.84 7.48
C ARG A 3 8.99 -26.33 7.73
N ILE A 4 8.30 -25.53 6.91
CA ILE A 4 8.13 -24.11 7.17
C ILE A 4 7.19 -23.99 8.38
N LYS A 5 7.67 -23.37 9.46
CA LYS A 5 6.86 -23.11 10.64
C LYS A 5 5.95 -21.91 10.34
N VAL A 6 4.64 -22.14 10.37
CA VAL A 6 3.63 -21.08 10.29
C VAL A 6 3.22 -20.70 11.71
N SER A 7 3.17 -19.41 12.01
CA SER A 7 2.71 -18.87 13.29
C SER A 7 1.67 -17.79 13.05
N LEU A 8 0.56 -17.84 13.80
CA LEU A 8 -0.43 -16.77 13.84
C LEU A 8 0.15 -15.59 14.63
N VAL A 9 0.03 -14.39 14.07
CA VAL A 9 0.41 -13.14 14.71
C VAL A 9 -0.87 -12.46 15.21
N LYS A 10 -0.82 -11.86 16.39
CA LYS A 10 -1.95 -11.10 16.93
C LYS A 10 -2.10 -9.80 16.14
N GLU A 11 -3.29 -9.55 15.61
CA GLU A 11 -3.64 -8.25 15.01
C GLU A 11 -3.73 -7.16 16.08
N SER A 12 -3.28 -5.95 15.74
CA SER A 12 -3.52 -4.76 16.56
C SER A 12 -4.83 -4.12 16.11
N ASP A 13 -5.65 -3.71 17.07
CA ASP A 13 -6.83 -2.89 16.79
C ASP A 13 -6.42 -1.43 16.67
N ILE A 14 -6.87 -0.76 15.60
CA ILE A 14 -6.64 0.67 15.39
C ILE A 14 -7.88 1.45 15.87
N ASP A 15 -7.70 2.27 16.90
CA ASP A 15 -8.75 3.11 17.50
C ASP A 15 -8.46 4.62 17.42
N SER A 16 -7.33 5.00 16.79
CA SER A 16 -6.88 6.37 16.60
C SER A 16 -7.16 6.87 15.17
N GLU A 17 -7.43 8.17 15.02
CA GLU A 17 -7.50 8.85 13.71
C GLU A 17 -6.12 9.11 13.07
N GLU A 18 -5.03 8.78 13.77
CA GLU A 18 -3.65 8.91 13.30
C GLU A 18 -2.85 7.67 13.68
N VAL A 19 -2.16 7.08 12.71
CA VAL A 19 -1.33 5.88 12.91
C VAL A 19 -0.02 6.00 12.13
N VAL A 20 1.08 5.63 12.79
CA VAL A 20 2.37 5.40 12.15
C VAL A 20 2.40 3.99 11.59
N PHE A 21 2.57 3.85 10.29
CA PHE A 21 2.71 2.55 9.62
C PHE A 21 4.16 2.31 9.19
N ASN A 22 4.54 1.04 9.17
CA ASN A 22 5.75 0.54 8.53
C ASN A 22 5.38 -0.42 7.40
N THR A 23 6.00 -0.27 6.24
CA THR A 23 5.76 -1.19 5.12
C THR A 23 6.39 -2.57 5.36
N LEU A 24 5.57 -3.63 5.35
CA LEU A 24 6.08 -5.00 5.26
C LEU A 24 6.45 -5.35 3.81
N SER A 25 5.66 -4.85 2.87
CA SER A 25 5.93 -4.92 1.42
C SER A 25 5.87 -3.53 0.78
N PRO A 26 6.54 -3.32 -0.38
CA PRO A 26 6.60 -2.00 -1.02
C PRO A 26 5.22 -1.43 -1.34
N ILE A 27 5.03 -0.12 -1.23
CA ILE A 27 3.81 0.56 -1.67
C ILE A 27 4.07 1.22 -3.02
N CYS A 28 3.14 1.09 -3.96
CA CYS A 28 3.19 1.81 -5.23
C CYS A 28 1.84 2.49 -5.52
N ILE A 29 1.90 3.71 -6.03
CA ILE A 29 0.76 4.51 -6.49
C ILE A 29 0.93 4.79 -7.98
N LYS A 30 -0.19 4.84 -8.71
CA LYS A 30 -0.24 5.14 -10.14
C LYS A 30 -1.20 6.30 -10.38
N ASP A 31 -0.95 7.05 -11.44
CA ASP A 31 -1.93 7.96 -12.01
C ASP A 31 -2.93 7.22 -12.94
N ASP A 32 -3.87 7.99 -13.47
CA ASP A 32 -4.93 7.58 -14.40
C ASP A 32 -4.39 7.01 -15.73
N ILE A 33 -3.21 7.44 -16.18
CA ILE A 33 -2.52 6.88 -17.35
C ILE A 33 -1.67 5.65 -17.02
N GLY A 34 -1.68 5.20 -15.76
CA GLY A 34 -1.02 3.98 -15.29
C GLY A 34 0.47 4.11 -15.01
N LYS A 35 1.02 5.34 -15.00
CA LYS A 35 2.40 5.63 -14.63
C LYS A 35 2.54 5.62 -13.11
N PHE A 36 3.59 4.97 -12.62
CA PHE A 36 3.90 4.96 -11.19
C PHE A 36 4.41 6.32 -10.72
N LEU A 37 3.78 6.85 -9.68
CA LEU A 37 4.05 8.17 -9.13
C LEU A 37 5.23 8.16 -8.16
N ASP A 38 5.95 9.28 -8.13
CA ASP A 38 6.89 9.57 -7.06
C ASP A 38 6.15 10.10 -5.83
N ILE A 39 6.68 9.82 -4.64
CA ILE A 39 6.01 10.16 -3.37
C ILE A 39 5.77 11.65 -3.17
N ASP A 40 6.64 12.47 -3.76
CA ASP A 40 6.57 13.94 -3.70
C ASP A 40 5.75 14.52 -4.87
N SER A 41 5.09 13.69 -5.68
CA SER A 41 4.21 14.17 -6.75
C SER A 41 2.96 14.81 -6.16
N ASP A 42 2.56 15.97 -6.67
CA ASP A 42 1.40 16.73 -6.18
C ASP A 42 0.10 15.90 -6.15
N ASN A 43 -0.05 14.94 -7.07
CA ASN A 43 -1.22 14.06 -7.18
C ASN A 43 -1.09 12.74 -6.40
N TYR A 44 0.03 12.46 -5.74
CA TYR A 44 0.26 11.17 -5.06
C TYR A 44 -0.82 10.89 -4.00
N VAL A 45 -1.13 11.88 -3.17
CA VAL A 45 -2.14 11.75 -2.10
C VAL A 45 -3.55 11.62 -2.68
N GLY A 46 -3.84 12.30 -3.79
CA GLY A 46 -5.11 12.17 -4.50
C GLY A 46 -5.33 10.75 -5.02
N GLU A 47 -4.33 10.19 -5.72
CA GLU A 47 -4.40 8.83 -6.24
C GLU A 47 -4.39 7.77 -5.14
N LEU A 48 -3.69 8.02 -4.04
CA LEU A 48 -3.75 7.19 -2.84
C LEU A 48 -5.17 7.13 -2.25
N ASN A 49 -5.83 8.28 -2.14
CA ASN A 49 -7.21 8.36 -1.68
C ASN A 49 -8.15 7.63 -2.65
N TYR A 50 -8.02 7.88 -3.95
CA TYR A 50 -8.85 7.24 -4.98
C TYR A 50 -8.78 5.71 -4.91
N ILE A 51 -7.56 5.13 -4.93
CA ILE A 51 -7.43 3.67 -4.92
C ILE A 51 -7.91 3.10 -3.59
N THR A 52 -7.66 3.78 -2.48
CA THR A 52 -8.09 3.30 -1.16
C THR A 52 -9.62 3.34 -1.00
N ASP A 53 -10.27 4.40 -1.47
CA ASP A 53 -11.74 4.50 -1.53
C ASP A 53 -12.35 3.32 -2.30
N MET A 54 -11.83 3.06 -3.51
CA MET A 54 -12.27 1.95 -4.34
C MET A 54 -12.08 0.59 -3.66
N VAL A 55 -10.97 0.41 -2.95
CA VAL A 55 -10.68 -0.82 -2.21
C VAL A 55 -11.67 -1.01 -1.06
N LEU A 56 -11.90 0.01 -0.24
CA LEU A 56 -12.83 -0.05 0.88
C LEU A 56 -14.26 -0.27 0.38
N LYS A 57 -14.66 0.44 -0.66
CA LYS A 57 -15.98 0.28 -1.29
C LYS A 57 -16.23 -1.15 -1.76
N ASN A 58 -15.24 -1.78 -2.37
CA ASN A 58 -15.34 -3.18 -2.80
C ASN A 58 -15.35 -4.17 -1.61
N TYR A 59 -14.74 -3.83 -0.49
CA TYR A 59 -14.66 -4.70 0.69
C TYR A 59 -15.92 -4.64 1.58
N ARG A 60 -16.40 -3.44 1.91
CA ARG A 60 -17.49 -3.22 2.89
C ARG A 60 -18.73 -2.50 2.33
N GLY A 61 -18.76 -2.23 1.03
CA GLY A 61 -19.90 -1.62 0.32
C GLY A 61 -19.89 -0.09 0.29
N TYR A 62 -18.98 0.57 1.02
CA TYR A 62 -18.80 2.02 1.01
C TYR A 62 -17.31 2.39 1.13
N GLY A 63 -16.95 3.53 0.54
CA GLY A 63 -15.57 3.99 0.40
C GLY A 63 -15.03 4.66 1.68
N LEU A 64 -14.07 5.56 1.51
CA LEU A 64 -13.50 6.35 2.61
C LEU A 64 -14.59 7.20 3.28
N LYS A 65 -14.64 7.17 4.61
CA LYS A 65 -15.50 8.06 5.40
C LYS A 65 -14.93 9.46 5.47
N LYS A 66 -13.61 9.58 5.40
CA LYS A 66 -12.87 10.85 5.41
C LYS A 66 -11.63 10.72 4.55
N GLU A 67 -11.26 11.81 3.89
CA GLU A 67 -10.02 11.87 3.11
C GLU A 67 -8.80 11.57 3.99
N LEU A 68 -7.93 10.72 3.48
CA LEU A 68 -6.67 10.36 4.09
C LEU A 68 -5.66 11.48 3.92
N LYS A 69 -4.99 11.84 5.01
CA LYS A 69 -3.76 12.64 4.97
C LYS A 69 -2.56 11.74 5.13
N PHE A 70 -1.55 11.97 4.31
CA PHE A 70 -0.36 11.14 4.24
C PHE A 70 0.88 12.00 4.54
N GLU A 71 1.78 11.49 5.38
CA GLU A 71 3.04 12.13 5.71
C GLU A 71 4.18 11.12 5.65
N ASN A 72 5.19 11.40 4.84
CA ASN A 72 6.37 10.57 4.74
C ASN A 72 7.29 10.78 5.95
N ILE A 73 7.60 9.72 6.71
CA ILE A 73 8.61 9.77 7.79
C ILE A 73 9.98 9.34 7.27
N SER A 74 10.03 8.18 6.59
CA SER A 74 11.30 7.55 6.20
C SER A 74 11.15 6.57 5.02
N LEU A 75 10.17 6.80 4.15
CA LEU A 75 10.00 6.02 2.95
C LEU A 75 11.17 6.26 1.99
N LYS A 76 11.77 5.16 1.52
CA LYS A 76 12.82 5.15 0.51
C LYS A 76 12.29 4.55 -0.76
N LYS A 77 12.60 5.20 -1.89
CA LYS A 77 12.28 4.70 -3.23
C LYS A 77 13.02 3.38 -3.47
N ILE A 78 12.29 2.41 -4.01
CA ILE A 78 12.80 1.13 -4.49
C ILE A 78 12.12 0.76 -5.81
N VAL A 79 12.85 0.09 -6.69
CA VAL A 79 12.32 -0.37 -7.97
C VAL A 79 12.20 -1.88 -7.95
N VAL A 80 10.96 -2.37 -7.94
CA VAL A 80 10.70 -3.81 -8.00
C VAL A 80 10.67 -4.24 -9.47
N LYS A 81 11.38 -5.32 -9.79
CA LYS A 81 11.39 -5.94 -11.12
C LYS A 81 10.43 -7.12 -11.12
N GLU A 82 9.32 -7.00 -11.83
CA GLU A 82 8.33 -8.06 -11.94
C GLU A 82 8.49 -8.81 -13.26
N PRO A 83 8.87 -10.09 -13.25
CA PRO A 83 8.81 -10.92 -14.43
C PRO A 83 7.36 -11.34 -14.68
N MET A 84 6.76 -10.84 -15.76
CA MET A 84 5.44 -11.27 -16.22
C MET A 84 5.57 -11.84 -17.62
N ARG A 85 5.17 -13.10 -17.81
CA ARG A 85 5.24 -13.79 -19.10
C ARG A 85 4.49 -13.02 -20.19
N GLU A 86 3.30 -12.54 -19.87
CA GLU A 86 2.45 -11.74 -20.76
C GLU A 86 3.11 -10.40 -21.12
N PHE A 87 3.73 -9.73 -20.13
CA PHE A 87 4.46 -8.48 -20.36
C PHE A 87 5.63 -8.67 -21.34
N LYS A 88 6.39 -9.77 -21.19
CA LYS A 88 7.46 -10.13 -22.13
C LYS A 88 6.94 -10.40 -23.53
N GLN A 89 5.79 -11.08 -23.66
CA GLN A 89 5.20 -11.37 -24.96
C GLN A 89 4.75 -10.10 -25.70
N ILE A 90 4.19 -9.12 -24.99
CA ILE A 90 3.65 -7.88 -25.59
C ILE A 90 4.76 -6.86 -25.86
N THR A 91 5.72 -6.72 -24.94
CA THR A 91 6.69 -5.61 -24.97
C THR A 91 8.11 -6.02 -25.37
N ASN A 92 8.37 -7.33 -25.46
CA ASN A 92 9.70 -7.93 -25.61
C ASN A 92 10.70 -7.53 -24.49
N ARG A 93 10.21 -7.00 -23.36
CA ARG A 93 11.02 -6.66 -22.18
C ARG A 93 10.87 -7.74 -21.12
N GLU A 94 11.96 -8.07 -20.44
CA GLU A 94 11.98 -9.16 -19.45
C GLU A 94 11.25 -8.82 -18.15
N TYR A 95 11.28 -7.55 -17.75
CA TYR A 95 10.70 -7.09 -16.49
C TYR A 95 9.85 -5.85 -16.67
N GLN A 96 8.71 -5.82 -15.98
CA GLN A 96 8.05 -4.57 -15.65
C GLN A 96 8.75 -3.96 -14.44
N PHE A 97 9.09 -2.67 -14.53
CA PHE A 97 9.69 -1.93 -13.42
C PHE A 97 8.59 -1.17 -12.68
N VAL A 98 8.50 -1.42 -11.38
CA VAL A 98 7.52 -0.80 -10.50
C VAL A 98 8.23 0.16 -9.56
N ASN A 99 8.02 1.47 -9.75
CA ASN A 99 8.46 2.47 -8.78
C ASN A 99 7.60 2.32 -7.53
N SER A 100 8.25 2.11 -6.39
CA SER A 100 7.59 1.82 -5.12
C SER A 100 8.42 2.35 -3.95
N TYR A 101 7.85 2.27 -2.75
CA TYR A 101 8.41 2.88 -1.55
C TYR A 101 8.36 1.92 -0.37
N ARG A 102 9.42 1.94 0.47
CA ARG A 102 9.53 1.12 1.69
C ARG A 102 10.06 1.94 2.86
N GLY A 103 9.50 1.78 4.05
CA GLY A 103 9.83 2.55 5.25
C GLY A 103 8.58 2.91 6.07
N LYS A 104 8.67 3.99 6.85
CA LYS A 104 7.58 4.46 7.71
C LYS A 104 6.88 5.71 7.17
N PHE A 105 5.60 5.82 7.46
CA PHE A 105 4.76 6.97 7.13
C PHE A 105 3.63 7.12 8.15
N ILE A 106 3.03 8.30 8.22
CA ILE A 106 1.82 8.57 8.99
C ILE A 106 0.63 8.59 8.05
N LEU A 107 -0.45 7.94 8.47
CA LEU A 107 -1.75 8.05 7.82
C LEU A 107 -2.75 8.60 8.83
N ARG A 108 -3.52 9.61 8.42
CA ARG A 108 -4.59 10.20 9.23
C ARG A 108 -5.92 10.08 8.49
N GLY A 109 -6.98 9.67 9.17
CA GLY A 109 -8.28 9.35 8.58
C GLY A 109 -9.30 8.93 9.63
N ASP A 110 -10.42 8.34 9.21
CA ASP A 110 -11.35 7.67 10.12
C ASP A 110 -10.72 6.38 10.68
N SER A 111 -10.89 6.10 11.97
CA SER A 111 -10.26 4.93 12.60
C SER A 111 -10.72 3.60 12.01
N GLU A 112 -11.98 3.48 11.56
CA GLU A 112 -12.46 2.27 10.88
C GLU A 112 -11.76 2.10 9.52
N ASP A 113 -11.59 3.21 8.77
CA ASP A 113 -10.86 3.20 7.50
C ASP A 113 -9.41 2.76 7.72
N LEU A 114 -8.73 3.33 8.72
CA LEU A 114 -7.34 2.99 9.03
C LEU A 114 -7.20 1.52 9.45
N ASN A 115 -8.17 0.99 10.20
CA ASN A 115 -8.20 -0.41 10.61
C ASN A 115 -8.41 -1.37 9.42
N ASP A 116 -9.31 -1.03 8.49
CA ASP A 116 -9.50 -1.80 7.26
C ASP A 116 -8.27 -1.72 6.34
N ILE A 117 -7.66 -0.54 6.19
CA ILE A 117 -6.44 -0.34 5.41
C ILE A 117 -5.29 -1.18 5.97
N TYR A 118 -5.15 -1.27 7.29
CA TYR A 118 -4.15 -2.12 7.94
C TYR A 118 -4.32 -3.59 7.56
N ARG A 119 -5.56 -4.11 7.55
CA ARG A 119 -5.87 -5.51 7.23
C ARG A 119 -5.77 -5.83 5.73
N LEU A 120 -6.20 -4.89 4.90
CA LEU A 120 -6.31 -5.09 3.45
C LEU A 120 -5.03 -4.69 2.71
N GLY A 121 -4.15 -3.90 3.33
CA GLY A 121 -3.04 -3.24 2.69
C GLY A 121 -3.46 -2.00 1.89
N ILE A 122 -2.47 -1.21 1.48
CA ILE A 122 -2.63 0.13 0.89
C ILE A 122 -2.01 0.23 -0.51
N GLY A 123 -2.59 1.07 -1.37
CA GLY A 123 -2.09 1.35 -2.72
C GLY A 123 -2.41 0.27 -3.76
N PHE A 124 -1.67 0.27 -4.86
CA PHE A 124 -1.89 -0.64 -5.98
C PHE A 124 -1.16 -1.98 -5.80
N LYS A 125 -1.58 -2.99 -6.58
CA LYS A 125 -0.93 -4.30 -6.68
C LYS A 125 -0.87 -5.10 -5.36
N ARG A 126 -1.81 -4.86 -4.44
CA ARG A 126 -1.87 -5.53 -3.12
C ARG A 126 -1.85 -7.05 -3.19
N GLY A 127 -2.56 -7.63 -4.18
CA GLY A 127 -2.55 -9.08 -4.44
C GLY A 127 -1.28 -9.63 -5.12
N GLN A 128 -0.28 -8.79 -5.39
CA GLN A 128 0.96 -9.15 -6.10
C GLN A 128 2.20 -8.87 -5.23
N GLY A 129 2.04 -8.80 -3.90
CA GLY A 129 3.14 -8.58 -2.96
C GLY A 129 3.51 -7.12 -2.71
N PHE A 130 2.53 -6.22 -2.81
CA PHE A 130 2.67 -4.80 -2.48
C PHE A 130 1.68 -4.39 -1.39
N GLY A 131 1.89 -3.23 -0.77
CA GLY A 131 0.87 -2.57 0.04
C GLY A 131 0.63 -3.15 1.44
N ASN A 132 1.21 -4.29 1.80
CA ASN A 132 1.14 -4.82 3.16
C ASN A 132 1.92 -3.94 4.15
N ILE A 133 1.28 -3.56 5.25
CA ILE A 133 1.78 -2.61 6.26
C ILE A 133 1.53 -3.13 7.67
N GLU A 134 2.30 -2.62 8.63
CA GLU A 134 2.18 -2.92 10.04
C GLU A 134 2.05 -1.62 10.83
N ALA A 135 1.08 -1.56 11.76
CA ALA A 135 0.95 -0.44 12.68
C ALA A 135 2.11 -0.46 13.68
N VAL A 136 2.84 0.66 13.80
CA VAL A 136 3.89 0.83 14.78
C VAL A 136 3.25 1.30 16.08
N SER A 137 2.98 0.36 16.99
CA SER A 137 2.63 0.72 18.37
C SER A 137 3.87 1.28 19.07
N GLY A 138 3.76 2.47 19.65
CA GLY A 138 4.76 2.97 20.60
C GLY A 138 4.86 1.98 21.75
N ARG A 139 6.03 1.38 21.94
CA ARG A 139 6.40 0.71 23.19
C ARG A 139 7.12 1.70 24.09
#